data_AF-A0A9D8N3U8-F1
#
_entry.id   AF-A0A9D8N3U8-F1
#
_cell.length_a   1.000
_cell.length_b   1.000
_cell.length_c   1.000
_cell.angle_alpha   90.00
_cell.angle_beta   90.00
_cell.angle_gamma   90.00
#
_symmetry.space_group_name_H-M   'P 1'
#
loop_
_entity.id
_entity.type
_entity.pdbx_description
1 polymer ?
#
loop_
_entity_poly.entity_id
_entity_poly.type
_entity_poly.pdbx_seq_one_letter_code
_entity_poly.pdbx_strand_id
1 'polypeptide(L)'
;ARGEGAHRNNGPVLDEIMDITSKILADTTSSVTKIQIIGLASVEGSPKHNQALSDARALALQHYIQERLPIGDDMFDTVGGGAAWTEFRDAVNDLVLAGGGAGLSEEQLRGILNLIDSEPDPARREAKLKRSSTYKTLREYMLSDQRNSGYLRIYYDYVPDENARRINEAIRMLEEHHYSAALEELEALQDDPRSLNTYASALFLNGKEKEALEVYRKAAEYDETAARNLAQLEEYITRRDAYEQHLKDMEEYVRLRYGR
;
A
#
# COMPACT_ATOMS: atom_id res chain seq x y z
N ALA A 1 2.70 4.53 -49.52
CA ALA A 1 2.17 4.86 -48.18
C ALA A 1 3.25 4.53 -47.17
N ARG A 2 3.77 5.53 -46.45
CA ARG A 2 4.71 5.31 -45.33
C ARG A 2 3.89 4.74 -44.19
N GLY A 3 4.28 3.57 -43.69
CA GLY A 3 3.64 2.94 -42.53
C GLY A 3 3.83 3.84 -41.31
N GLU A 4 2.72 4.40 -40.85
CA GLU A 4 2.61 5.06 -39.55
C GLU A 4 3.00 4.03 -38.50
N GLY A 5 4.14 4.24 -37.84
CA GLY A 5 4.49 3.49 -36.65
C GLY A 5 3.45 3.81 -35.60
N ALA A 6 2.65 2.82 -35.22
CA ALA A 6 1.66 2.94 -34.16
C ALA A 6 2.36 3.43 -32.89
N HIS A 7 2.21 4.71 -32.58
CA HIS A 7 2.55 5.25 -31.27
C HIS A 7 1.57 4.62 -30.28
N ARG A 8 2.07 3.73 -29.42
CA ARG A 8 1.27 3.11 -28.35
C ARG A 8 0.64 4.21 -27.48
N ASN A 9 -0.63 4.01 -27.10
CA ASN A 9 -1.35 4.93 -26.23
C ASN A 9 -0.79 4.83 -24.80
N ASN A 10 -0.07 5.85 -24.35
CA ASN A 10 0.50 5.90 -22.99
C ASN A 10 -0.51 6.37 -21.92
N GLY A 11 -1.70 6.82 -22.33
CA GLY A 11 -2.73 7.34 -21.42
C GLY A 11 -3.06 6.39 -20.26
N PRO A 12 -3.43 5.12 -20.52
CA PRO A 12 -3.80 4.19 -19.45
C PRO A 12 -2.70 3.95 -18.40
N VAL A 13 -1.43 3.89 -18.83
CA VAL A 13 -0.29 3.71 -17.92
C VAL A 13 -0.08 4.96 -17.06
N LEU A 14 -0.22 6.14 -17.66
CA LEU A 14 -0.15 7.40 -16.93
C LEU A 14 -1.31 7.50 -15.92
N ASP A 15 -2.53 7.10 -16.31
CA ASP A 15 -3.69 7.09 -15.41
C ASP A 15 -3.47 6.15 -14.21
N GLU A 16 -2.90 4.97 -14.45
CA GLU A 16 -2.53 4.02 -13.39
C GLU A 16 -1.46 4.59 -12.45
N ILE A 17 -0.43 5.24 -12.98
CA ILE A 17 0.59 5.94 -12.18
C ILE A 17 -0.07 7.00 -11.30
N MET A 18 -1.00 7.79 -11.85
CA MET A 18 -1.68 8.84 -11.09
C MET A 18 -2.57 8.26 -9.99
N ASP A 19 -3.35 7.21 -10.30
CA ASP A 19 -4.20 6.53 -9.33
C ASP A 19 -3.38 5.97 -8.15
N ILE A 20 -2.33 5.21 -8.43
CA ILE A 20 -1.46 4.64 -7.39
C ILE A 20 -0.76 5.75 -6.58
N THR A 21 -0.18 6.74 -7.25
CA THR A 21 0.54 7.84 -6.56
C THR A 21 -0.42 8.63 -5.65
N SER A 22 -1.64 8.92 -6.13
CA SER A 22 -2.65 9.63 -5.34
C SER A 22 -3.08 8.85 -4.10
N LYS A 23 -3.26 7.53 -4.22
CA LYS A 23 -3.61 6.65 -3.08
C LYS A 23 -2.52 6.61 -2.04
N ILE A 24 -1.25 6.51 -2.46
CA ILE A 24 -0.11 6.50 -1.53
C ILE A 24 0.01 7.85 -0.81
N LEU A 25 -0.20 8.97 -1.51
CA LEU A 25 -0.16 10.31 -0.89
C LEU A 25 -1.34 10.57 0.06
N ALA A 26 -2.48 9.93 -0.18
CA ALA A 26 -3.66 10.04 0.69
C ALA A 26 -3.60 9.08 1.91
N ASP A 27 -2.65 8.15 1.94
CA ASP A 27 -2.47 7.23 3.05
C ASP A 27 -1.94 7.98 4.28
N THR A 28 -2.66 7.85 5.40
CA THR A 28 -2.29 8.50 6.67
C THR A 28 -1.35 7.64 7.52
N THR A 29 -1.16 6.37 7.15
CA THR A 29 -0.27 5.43 7.84
C THR A 29 1.16 5.48 7.32
N SER A 30 1.41 6.24 6.24
CA SER A 30 2.70 6.34 5.59
C SER A 30 2.98 7.77 5.15
N SER A 31 4.22 8.20 5.25
CA SER A 31 4.67 9.48 4.72
C SER A 31 5.59 9.22 3.54
N VAL A 32 5.21 9.69 2.35
CA VAL A 32 6.10 9.63 1.18
C VAL A 32 7.33 10.47 1.47
N THR A 33 8.51 9.86 1.35
CA THR A 33 9.80 10.52 1.58
C THR A 33 10.51 10.89 0.29
N LYS A 34 10.30 10.12 -0.79
CA LYS A 34 10.94 10.35 -2.08
C LYS A 34 10.24 9.63 -3.22
N ILE A 35 10.21 10.25 -4.40
CA ILE A 35 9.73 9.66 -5.65
C ILE A 35 10.89 9.61 -6.64
N GLN A 36 11.42 8.42 -6.90
CA GLN A 36 12.47 8.24 -7.90
C GLN A 36 11.87 7.83 -9.24
N ILE A 37 12.26 8.55 -10.29
CA ILE A 37 11.88 8.26 -11.68
C ILE A 37 13.14 7.93 -12.46
N ILE A 38 13.21 6.70 -12.97
CA ILE A 38 14.28 6.29 -13.86
C ILE A 38 13.72 6.22 -15.27
N GLY A 39 14.10 7.17 -16.11
CA GLY A 39 13.78 7.13 -17.54
C GLY A 39 14.72 6.16 -18.24
N LEU A 40 14.22 5.40 -19.20
CA LEU A 40 15.04 4.53 -20.04
C LEU A 40 14.75 4.80 -21.52
N ALA A 41 15.74 4.50 -22.35
CA ALA A 41 15.64 4.46 -23.79
C ALA A 41 15.71 3.01 -24.28
N SER A 42 15.23 2.77 -25.50
CA SER A 42 15.47 1.50 -26.17
C SER A 42 16.98 1.26 -26.32
N VAL A 43 17.39 0.00 -26.46
CA VAL A 43 18.78 -0.35 -26.81
C VAL A 43 19.20 0.15 -28.19
N GLU A 44 18.25 0.63 -29.01
CA GLU A 44 18.51 1.29 -30.28
C GLU A 44 18.93 2.76 -30.06
N GLY A 45 20.04 3.18 -30.66
CA GLY A 45 20.55 4.55 -30.65
C GLY A 45 21.94 4.67 -30.05
N SER A 46 22.65 5.73 -30.44
CA SER A 46 23.96 6.02 -29.83
C SER A 46 23.82 6.24 -28.33
N PRO A 47 24.82 5.87 -27.51
CA PRO A 47 24.77 6.08 -26.06
C PRO A 47 24.41 7.51 -25.64
N LYS A 48 24.96 8.52 -26.34
CA LYS A 48 24.65 9.93 -26.10
C LYS A 48 23.18 10.28 -26.37
N HIS A 49 22.60 9.74 -27.44
CA HIS A 49 21.19 9.95 -27.77
C HIS A 49 20.28 9.28 -26.73
N ASN A 50 20.60 8.04 -26.36
CA ASN A 50 19.82 7.27 -25.41
C ASN A 50 19.85 7.89 -24.03
N GLN A 51 21.00 8.44 -23.61
CA GLN A 51 21.11 9.22 -22.38
C GLN A 51 20.15 10.42 -22.41
N ALA A 52 20.28 11.31 -23.40
CA ALA A 52 19.45 12.50 -23.52
C ALA A 52 17.96 12.20 -23.60
N LEU A 53 17.57 11.13 -24.31
CA LEU A 53 16.18 10.68 -24.40
C LEU A 53 15.66 10.17 -23.05
N SER A 54 16.48 9.39 -22.33
CA SER A 54 16.13 8.85 -21.03
C SER A 54 15.96 9.95 -19.98
N ASP A 55 16.84 10.96 -19.97
CA ASP A 55 16.74 12.13 -19.09
C ASP A 55 15.44 12.90 -19.37
N ALA A 56 15.17 13.18 -20.65
CA ALA A 56 13.97 13.91 -21.06
C ALA A 56 12.67 13.18 -20.69
N ARG A 57 12.67 11.84 -20.75
CA ARG A 57 11.51 11.02 -20.34
C ARG A 57 11.27 11.07 -18.84
N ALA A 58 12.33 10.97 -18.03
CA ALA A 58 12.22 11.04 -16.59
C ALA A 58 11.64 12.39 -16.16
N LEU A 59 12.18 13.48 -16.72
CA LEU A 59 11.72 14.83 -16.43
C LEU A 59 10.28 15.08 -16.91
N ALA A 60 9.91 14.57 -18.09
CA ALA A 60 8.55 14.71 -18.59
C ALA A 60 7.53 14.00 -17.69
N LEU A 61 7.86 12.83 -17.14
CA LEU A 61 6.98 12.14 -16.20
C LEU A 61 6.87 12.87 -14.86
N GLN A 62 7.99 13.40 -14.35
CA GLN A 62 7.98 14.27 -13.16
C GLN A 62 7.01 15.44 -13.35
N HIS A 63 7.16 16.20 -14.44
CA HIS A 63 6.28 17.33 -14.74
C HIS A 63 4.82 16.90 -14.88
N TYR A 64 4.56 15.78 -15.55
CA TYR A 64 3.20 15.26 -15.72
C TYR A 64 2.51 14.98 -14.37
N ILE A 65 3.26 14.42 -13.41
CA ILE A 65 2.78 14.16 -12.04
C ILE A 65 2.55 15.49 -11.30
N GLN A 66 3.51 16.42 -11.36
CA GLN A 66 3.43 17.71 -10.66
C GLN A 66 2.29 18.62 -11.15
N GLU A 67 1.91 18.52 -12.44
CA GLU A 67 0.74 19.23 -12.97
C GLU A 67 -0.59 18.77 -12.36
N ARG A 68 -0.63 17.58 -11.76
CA ARG A 68 -1.87 16.91 -11.31
C ARG A 68 -1.89 16.63 -9.81
N LEU A 69 -0.73 16.52 -9.17
CA LEU A 69 -0.59 16.29 -7.74
C LEU A 69 0.31 17.37 -7.13
N PRO A 70 -0.03 17.91 -5.95
CA PRO A 70 0.70 18.98 -5.29
C PRO A 70 1.98 18.46 -4.62
N ILE A 71 2.93 17.96 -5.42
CA ILE A 71 4.20 17.37 -4.96
C ILE A 71 5.34 18.34 -5.30
N GLY A 72 6.12 18.72 -4.28
CA GLY A 72 7.29 19.58 -4.43
C GLY A 72 8.39 18.94 -5.29
N ASP A 73 9.22 19.78 -5.91
CA ASP A 73 10.36 19.33 -6.73
C ASP A 73 11.41 18.56 -5.91
N ASP A 74 11.56 18.92 -4.64
CA ASP A 74 12.46 18.31 -3.65
C ASP A 74 12.13 16.84 -3.35
N MET A 75 10.89 16.42 -3.62
CA MET A 75 10.47 15.03 -3.46
C MET A 75 10.93 14.13 -4.61
N PHE A 76 11.35 14.70 -5.75
CA PHE A 76 11.69 13.92 -6.93
C PHE A 76 13.19 13.67 -7.07
N ASP A 77 13.52 12.50 -7.60
CA ASP A 77 14.86 12.14 -8.05
C ASP A 77 14.76 11.53 -9.44
N THR A 78 15.07 12.33 -10.44
CA THR A 78 15.02 11.93 -11.84
C THR A 78 16.40 11.49 -12.30
N VAL A 79 16.45 10.28 -12.87
CA VAL A 79 17.68 9.68 -13.39
C VAL A 79 17.43 9.18 -14.81
N GLY A 80 18.25 9.60 -15.78
CA GLY A 80 18.32 8.92 -17.07
C GLY A 80 19.20 7.68 -16.98
N GLY A 81 18.58 6.50 -17.07
CA GLY A 81 19.30 5.22 -17.08
C GLY A 81 19.93 4.86 -18.43
N GLY A 82 19.78 5.72 -19.45
CA GLY A 82 20.28 5.46 -20.79
C GLY A 82 19.54 4.30 -21.46
N ALA A 83 20.26 3.47 -22.21
CA ALA A 83 19.69 2.32 -22.89
C ALA A 83 19.33 1.18 -21.93
N ALA A 84 18.10 0.67 -22.04
CA ALA A 84 17.52 -0.40 -21.23
C ALA A 84 18.11 -1.80 -21.53
N TRP A 85 19.45 -1.92 -21.45
CA TRP A 85 20.15 -3.17 -21.75
C TRP A 85 19.89 -4.26 -20.72
N THR A 86 19.75 -3.90 -19.45
CA THR A 86 19.42 -4.84 -18.38
C THR A 86 18.04 -5.42 -18.59
N GLU A 87 17.05 -4.56 -18.85
CA GLU A 87 15.66 -4.94 -19.06
C GLU A 87 15.50 -5.73 -20.37
N PHE A 88 16.26 -5.36 -21.41
CA PHE A 88 16.30 -6.14 -22.64
C PHE A 88 16.83 -7.55 -22.38
N ARG A 89 17.92 -7.66 -21.62
CA ARG A 89 18.53 -8.94 -21.27
C ARG A 89 17.55 -9.81 -20.48
N ASP A 90 16.89 -9.25 -19.48
CA ASP A 90 15.92 -9.97 -18.64
C ASP A 90 14.74 -10.47 -19.47
N ALA A 91 14.18 -9.62 -20.34
CA ALA A 91 13.11 -10.03 -21.25
C ALA A 91 13.54 -11.16 -22.21
N VAL A 92 14.78 -11.14 -22.71
CA VAL A 92 15.32 -12.25 -23.54
C VAL A 92 15.48 -13.51 -22.69
N ASN A 93 15.94 -13.39 -21.45
CA ASN A 93 16.12 -14.51 -20.53
C ASN A 93 14.79 -15.17 -20.16
N ASP A 94 13.73 -14.41 -19.95
CA ASP A 94 12.39 -14.93 -19.69
C ASP A 94 11.88 -15.80 -20.85
N LEU A 95 12.13 -15.37 -22.09
CA LEU A 95 11.82 -16.17 -23.29
C LEU A 95 12.66 -17.45 -23.36
N VAL A 96 13.92 -17.43 -22.93
CA VAL A 96 14.73 -18.66 -22.83
C VAL A 96 14.14 -19.62 -21.81
N LEU A 97 13.76 -19.12 -20.63
CA LEU A 97 13.14 -19.93 -19.57
C LEU A 97 11.79 -20.52 -19.99
N ALA A 98 11.07 -19.84 -20.88
CA ALA A 98 9.84 -20.34 -21.49
C ALA A 98 10.06 -21.35 -22.64
N GLY A 99 11.30 -21.67 -23.01
CA GLY A 99 11.64 -22.58 -24.11
C GLY A 99 11.58 -21.95 -25.50
N GLY A 100 11.53 -20.62 -25.59
CA GLY A 100 11.40 -19.86 -26.83
C GLY A 100 10.24 -18.86 -26.80
N GLY A 101 10.12 -18.04 -27.85
CA GLY A 101 9.01 -17.11 -27.99
C GLY A 101 9.27 -16.00 -29.00
N ALA A 102 8.23 -15.23 -29.32
CA ALA A 102 8.27 -14.16 -30.32
C ALA A 102 8.83 -14.59 -31.69
N GLY A 103 8.69 -15.87 -32.06
CA GLY A 103 9.23 -16.41 -33.32
C GLY A 103 10.75 -16.68 -33.30
N LEU A 104 11.37 -16.70 -32.12
CA LEU A 104 12.77 -17.05 -31.91
C LEU A 104 12.90 -18.38 -31.16
N SER A 105 13.84 -19.23 -31.60
CA SER A 105 14.18 -20.46 -30.89
C SER A 105 15.00 -20.16 -29.62
N GLU A 106 15.00 -21.10 -28.68
CA GLU A 106 15.84 -21.01 -27.48
C GLU A 106 17.33 -20.79 -27.83
N GLU A 107 17.85 -21.48 -28.86
CA GLU A 107 19.23 -21.31 -29.32
C GLU A 107 19.51 -19.88 -29.80
N GLN A 108 18.60 -19.29 -30.56
CA GLN A 108 18.71 -17.91 -31.04
C GLN A 108 18.71 -16.92 -29.86
N LEU A 109 17.84 -17.13 -28.88
CA LEU A 109 17.73 -16.30 -27.68
C LEU A 109 19.00 -16.42 -26.81
N ARG A 110 19.54 -17.64 -26.62
CA ARG A 110 20.83 -17.85 -25.92
C ARG A 110 21.99 -17.15 -26.65
N GLY A 111 21.98 -17.15 -27.99
CA GLY A 111 22.94 -16.39 -28.79
C GLY A 111 22.86 -14.88 -28.53
N ILE A 112 21.66 -14.33 -28.35
CA ILE A 112 21.44 -12.92 -27.99
C ILE A 112 21.95 -12.64 -26.58
N LEU A 113 21.64 -13.49 -25.59
CA LEU A 113 22.15 -13.33 -24.22
C LEU A 113 23.68 -13.33 -24.19
N ASN A 114 24.31 -14.28 -24.88
CA ASN A 114 25.76 -14.34 -24.96
C ASN A 114 26.36 -13.08 -25.61
N LEU A 115 25.70 -12.51 -26.63
CA LEU A 115 26.12 -11.23 -27.21
C LEU A 115 26.05 -10.08 -26.18
N ILE A 116 24.96 -10.00 -25.42
CA ILE A 116 24.77 -8.96 -24.39
C ILE A 116 25.84 -9.09 -23.29
N ASP A 117 26.10 -10.31 -22.85
CA ASP A 117 26.99 -10.62 -21.72
C ASP A 117 28.48 -10.50 -22.09
N SER A 118 28.84 -10.74 -23.36
CA SER A 118 30.24 -10.75 -23.82
C SER A 118 30.74 -9.43 -24.41
N GLU A 119 29.86 -8.55 -24.91
CA GLU A 119 30.27 -7.25 -25.46
C GLU A 119 29.99 -6.12 -24.45
N PRO A 120 31.02 -5.57 -23.78
CA PRO A 120 30.84 -4.53 -22.77
C PRO A 120 30.58 -3.15 -23.36
N ASP A 121 30.98 -2.88 -24.61
CA ASP A 121 30.76 -1.57 -25.23
C ASP A 121 29.32 -1.47 -25.78
N PRO A 122 28.48 -0.55 -25.28
CA PRO A 122 27.08 -0.48 -25.67
C PRO A 122 26.86 -0.20 -27.17
N ALA A 123 27.73 0.61 -27.78
CA ALA A 123 27.62 0.97 -29.19
C ALA A 123 28.00 -0.21 -30.10
N ARG A 124 29.07 -0.95 -29.74
CA ARG A 124 29.45 -2.19 -30.45
C ARG A 124 28.42 -3.29 -30.24
N ARG A 125 27.86 -3.40 -29.03
CA ARG A 125 26.80 -4.36 -28.70
C ARG A 125 25.57 -4.13 -29.56
N GLU A 126 25.10 -2.89 -29.63
CA GLU A 126 24.00 -2.49 -30.52
C GLU A 126 24.32 -2.80 -31.98
N ALA A 127 25.52 -2.43 -32.47
CA ALA A 127 25.91 -2.66 -33.85
C ALA A 127 25.96 -4.15 -34.21
N LYS A 128 26.43 -5.00 -33.30
CA LYS A 128 26.41 -6.46 -33.45
C LYS A 128 24.97 -7.00 -33.44
N LEU A 129 24.13 -6.51 -32.52
CA LEU A 129 22.72 -6.89 -32.45
C LEU A 129 22.00 -6.56 -33.76
N LYS A 130 22.20 -5.35 -34.29
CA LYS A 130 21.62 -4.89 -35.57
C LYS A 130 22.02 -5.74 -36.78
N ARG A 131 23.15 -6.42 -36.73
CA ARG A 131 23.65 -7.31 -37.79
C ARG A 131 23.18 -8.76 -37.62
N SER A 132 22.56 -9.11 -36.49
CA SER A 132 22.04 -10.45 -36.28
C SER A 132 20.83 -10.72 -37.17
N SER A 133 20.62 -11.99 -37.51
CA SER A 133 19.40 -12.44 -38.20
C SER A 133 18.13 -12.26 -37.35
N THR A 134 18.28 -12.11 -36.03
CA THR A 134 17.17 -11.97 -35.07
C THR A 134 16.69 -10.54 -34.88
N TYR A 135 17.46 -9.54 -35.34
CA TYR A 135 17.19 -8.12 -35.06
C TYR A 135 15.81 -7.65 -35.54
N LYS A 136 15.37 -8.08 -36.72
CA LYS A 136 14.05 -7.68 -37.25
C LYS A 136 12.94 -8.10 -36.30
N THR A 137 12.99 -9.35 -35.84
CA THR A 137 12.03 -9.92 -34.88
C THR A 137 12.11 -9.19 -33.53
N LEU A 138 13.32 -9.00 -33.00
CA LEU A 138 13.51 -8.28 -31.73
C LEU A 138 12.95 -6.84 -31.80
N ARG A 139 13.17 -6.16 -32.91
CA ARG A 139 12.68 -4.80 -33.15
C ARG A 139 11.16 -4.72 -33.16
N GLU A 140 10.50 -5.70 -33.78
CA GLU A 140 9.04 -5.74 -33.89
C GLU A 140 8.38 -6.12 -32.55
N TYR A 141 8.91 -7.13 -31.86
CA TYR A 141 8.23 -7.76 -30.72
C TYR A 141 8.76 -7.38 -29.34
N MET A 142 9.96 -6.80 -29.21
CA MET A 142 10.56 -6.50 -27.90
C MET A 142 10.98 -5.03 -27.77
N LEU A 143 11.72 -4.50 -28.74
CA LEU A 143 12.27 -3.13 -28.66
C LEU A 143 11.20 -2.06 -28.84
N SER A 144 10.06 -2.43 -29.41
CA SER A 144 8.88 -1.57 -29.47
C SER A 144 8.33 -1.25 -28.08
N ASP A 145 8.37 -2.20 -27.13
CA ASP A 145 7.90 -2.03 -25.75
C ASP A 145 8.86 -1.17 -24.92
N GLN A 146 10.16 -1.26 -25.19
CA GLN A 146 11.16 -0.38 -24.58
C GLN A 146 11.03 1.10 -24.94
N ARG A 147 10.16 1.45 -25.88
CA ARG A 147 9.89 2.87 -26.20
C ARG A 147 9.11 3.57 -25.10
N ASN A 148 8.58 2.84 -24.12
CA ASN A 148 7.92 3.37 -22.93
C ASN A 148 8.58 2.85 -21.63
N SER A 149 9.82 2.34 -21.68
CA SER A 149 10.46 1.80 -20.49
C SER A 149 10.92 2.89 -19.53
N GLY A 150 10.69 2.62 -18.25
CA GLY A 150 11.10 3.45 -17.13
C GLY A 150 10.50 2.89 -15.85
N TYR A 151 11.00 3.35 -14.71
CA TYR A 151 10.53 2.94 -13.39
C TYR A 151 10.14 4.14 -12.57
N LEU A 152 9.04 4.01 -11.83
CA LEU A 152 8.64 4.89 -10.76
C LEU A 152 8.80 4.11 -9.45
N ARG A 153 9.56 4.64 -8.50
CA ARG A 153 9.70 4.10 -7.15
C ARG A 153 9.28 5.16 -6.16
N ILE A 154 8.35 4.81 -5.28
CA ILE A 154 7.88 5.69 -4.21
C ILE A 154 8.40 5.12 -2.90
N TYR A 155 9.26 5.89 -2.23
CA TYR A 155 9.77 5.60 -0.90
C TYR A 155 8.86 6.25 0.11
N TYR A 156 8.53 5.53 1.17
CA TYR A 156 7.71 6.02 2.27
C TYR A 156 8.22 5.47 3.59
N ASP A 157 8.05 6.27 4.63
CA ASP A 157 8.24 5.84 6.01
C ASP A 157 6.87 5.51 6.61
N TYR A 158 6.82 4.46 7.41
CA TYR A 158 5.62 4.16 8.20
C TYR A 158 5.44 5.24 9.26
N VAL A 159 4.28 5.89 9.26
CA VAL A 159 3.89 6.78 10.34
C VAL A 159 3.43 5.88 11.49
N PRO A 160 4.08 5.91 12.67
CA PRO A 160 3.66 5.11 13.81
C PRO A 160 2.19 5.38 14.14
N ASP A 161 1.37 4.32 14.15
CA ASP A 161 -0.02 4.40 14.60
C ASP A 161 -0.07 4.55 16.13
N GLU A 162 0.12 5.80 16.56
CA GLU A 162 0.19 6.16 17.97
C GLU A 162 -1.11 5.82 18.71
N ASN A 163 -2.27 5.98 18.05
CA ASN A 163 -3.55 5.57 18.61
C ASN A 163 -3.61 4.07 18.85
N ALA A 164 -3.20 3.24 17.89
CA ALA A 164 -3.15 1.79 18.09
C ALA A 164 -2.18 1.40 19.22
N ARG A 165 -1.03 2.08 19.33
CA ARG A 165 -0.08 1.88 20.44
C ARG A 165 -0.74 2.15 21.80
N ARG A 166 -1.42 3.30 21.91
CA ARG A 166 -2.12 3.74 23.14
C ARG A 166 -3.31 2.85 23.49
N ILE A 167 -4.10 2.40 22.50
CA ILE A 167 -5.19 1.43 22.71
C ILE A 167 -4.64 0.11 23.28
N ASN A 168 -3.56 -0.41 22.71
CA ASN A 168 -2.93 -1.64 23.20
C ASN A 168 -2.35 -1.47 24.62
N GLU A 169 -1.83 -0.29 24.94
CA GLU A 169 -1.38 0.04 26.28
C GLU A 169 -2.55 0.06 27.27
N ALA A 170 -3.68 0.68 26.90
CA ALA A 170 -4.88 0.70 27.73
C ALA A 170 -5.49 -0.70 27.92
N ILE A 171 -5.45 -1.58 26.91
CA ILE A 171 -5.85 -2.99 27.07
C ILE A 171 -5.01 -3.67 28.15
N ARG A 172 -3.68 -3.49 28.12
CA ARG A 172 -2.78 -4.03 29.16
C ARG A 172 -3.11 -3.47 30.54
N MET A 173 -3.41 -2.16 30.63
CA MET A 173 -3.85 -1.55 31.88
C MET A 173 -5.14 -2.19 32.41
N LEU A 174 -6.11 -2.52 31.54
CA LEU A 174 -7.32 -3.23 31.95
C LEU A 174 -7.02 -4.65 32.46
N GLU A 175 -6.13 -5.39 31.78
CA GLU A 175 -5.69 -6.73 32.19
C GLU A 175 -4.96 -6.72 33.55
N GLU A 176 -4.20 -5.66 33.83
CA GLU A 176 -3.48 -5.44 35.09
C GLU A 176 -4.36 -4.80 36.18
N HIS A 177 -5.65 -4.64 35.93
CA HIS A 177 -6.63 -4.01 36.83
C HIS A 177 -6.38 -2.52 37.14
N HIS A 178 -5.59 -1.83 36.32
CA HIS A 178 -5.34 -0.38 36.35
C HIS A 178 -6.46 0.39 35.63
N TYR A 179 -7.72 0.17 36.04
CA TYR A 179 -8.90 0.62 35.30
C TYR A 179 -9.01 2.14 35.14
N SER A 180 -8.64 2.92 36.16
CA SER A 180 -8.73 4.38 36.11
C SER A 180 -7.73 4.98 35.11
N ALA A 181 -6.51 4.46 35.07
CA ALA A 181 -5.48 4.88 34.12
C ALA A 181 -5.86 4.49 32.69
N ALA A 182 -6.39 3.27 32.49
CA ALA A 182 -6.89 2.84 31.18
C ALA A 182 -7.99 3.76 30.66
N LEU A 183 -8.91 4.17 31.55
CA LEU A 183 -10.01 5.06 31.20
C LEU A 183 -9.50 6.44 30.78
N GLU A 184 -8.61 7.05 31.56
CA GLU A 184 -8.01 8.36 31.26
C GLU A 184 -7.31 8.36 29.88
N GLU A 185 -6.57 7.28 29.58
CA GLU A 185 -5.88 7.15 28.29
C GLU A 185 -6.86 7.03 27.11
N LEU A 186 -7.95 6.26 27.29
CA LEU A 186 -8.96 6.04 26.25
C LEU A 186 -9.91 7.22 26.06
N GLU A 187 -10.12 8.08 27.06
CA GLU A 187 -10.91 9.31 26.95
C GLU A 187 -10.35 10.24 25.85
N ALA A 188 -9.03 10.24 25.64
CA ALA A 188 -8.36 11.01 24.59
C ALA A 188 -8.48 10.40 23.18
N LEU A 189 -9.05 9.20 23.05
CA LEU A 189 -9.07 8.41 21.81
C LEU A 189 -10.49 8.15 21.27
N GLN A 190 -11.49 8.86 21.78
CA GLN A 190 -12.91 8.66 21.44
C GLN A 190 -13.28 8.94 19.97
N ASP A 191 -12.42 9.69 19.27
CA ASP A 191 -12.58 9.96 17.83
C ASP A 191 -12.10 8.79 16.95
N ASP A 192 -11.33 7.85 17.52
CA ASP A 192 -10.88 6.64 16.84
C ASP A 192 -11.88 5.50 17.10
N PRO A 193 -12.64 5.04 16.08
CA PRO A 193 -13.64 3.97 16.27
C PRO A 193 -13.05 2.68 16.86
N ARG A 194 -11.76 2.42 16.63
CA ARG A 194 -11.05 1.23 17.13
C ARG A 194 -10.91 1.22 18.65
N SER A 195 -10.95 2.39 19.30
CA SER A 195 -10.84 2.51 20.75
C SER A 195 -12.17 2.22 21.47
N LEU A 196 -13.30 2.38 20.79
CA LEU A 196 -14.61 2.50 21.44
C LEU A 196 -15.02 1.26 22.23
N ASN A 197 -14.73 0.06 21.73
CA ASN A 197 -15.01 -1.19 22.43
C ASN A 197 -14.22 -1.29 23.76
N THR A 198 -12.93 -0.98 23.71
CA THR A 198 -12.05 -0.96 24.89
C THR A 198 -12.43 0.19 25.84
N TYR A 199 -12.79 1.36 25.30
CA TYR A 199 -13.25 2.51 26.09
C TYR A 199 -14.55 2.19 26.86
N ALA A 200 -15.51 1.54 26.21
CA ALA A 200 -16.73 1.08 26.86
C ALA A 200 -16.44 0.04 27.97
N SER A 201 -15.49 -0.87 27.74
CA SER A 201 -15.02 -1.80 28.77
C SER A 201 -14.42 -1.07 29.97
N ALA A 202 -13.57 -0.07 29.73
CA ALA A 202 -12.96 0.75 30.77
C ALA A 202 -14.01 1.54 31.57
N LEU A 203 -15.00 2.15 30.90
CA LEU A 203 -16.12 2.83 31.56
C LEU A 203 -16.87 1.87 32.50
N PHE A 204 -17.22 0.68 32.01
CA PHE A 204 -17.94 -0.32 32.82
C PHE A 204 -17.14 -0.75 34.05
N LEU A 205 -15.84 -1.04 33.89
CA LEU A 205 -14.96 -1.47 34.98
C LEU A 205 -14.71 -0.36 36.02
N ASN A 206 -14.90 0.90 35.66
CA ASN A 206 -14.90 2.04 36.58
C ASN A 206 -16.29 2.38 37.14
N GLY A 207 -17.30 1.53 36.93
CA GLY A 207 -18.66 1.72 37.45
C GLY A 207 -19.49 2.75 36.67
N LYS A 208 -18.99 3.27 35.55
CA LYS A 208 -19.71 4.20 34.65
C LYS A 208 -20.60 3.43 33.67
N GLU A 209 -21.49 2.58 34.20
CA GLU A 209 -22.27 1.60 33.42
C GLU A 209 -23.15 2.23 32.33
N LYS A 210 -23.82 3.35 32.63
CA LYS A 210 -24.71 4.01 31.66
C LYS A 210 -23.94 4.55 30.46
N GLU A 211 -22.80 5.19 30.72
CA GLU A 211 -21.89 5.69 29.67
C GLU A 211 -21.33 4.53 28.85
N ALA A 212 -20.94 3.43 29.52
CA ALA A 212 -20.46 2.23 28.85
C ALA A 212 -21.47 1.68 27.83
N LEU A 213 -22.76 1.61 28.19
CA LEU A 213 -23.82 1.14 27.29
C LEU A 213 -23.98 2.04 26.05
N GLU A 214 -23.89 3.36 26.21
CA GLU A 214 -23.97 4.29 25.09
C GLU A 214 -22.80 4.11 24.13
N VAL A 215 -21.58 3.99 24.66
CA VAL A 215 -20.38 3.78 23.85
C VAL A 215 -20.39 2.40 23.19
N TYR A 216 -20.81 1.35 23.88
CA TYR A 216 -20.93 0.01 23.30
C TYR A 216 -21.91 -0.03 22.13
N ARG A 217 -23.04 0.69 22.20
CA ARG A 217 -23.99 0.79 21.09
C ARG A 217 -23.36 1.46 19.88
N LYS A 218 -22.63 2.56 20.08
CA LYS A 218 -21.88 3.24 19.01
C LYS A 218 -20.81 2.33 18.40
N ALA A 219 -20.08 1.58 19.23
CA ALA A 219 -19.05 0.65 18.77
C ALA A 219 -19.64 -0.53 17.98
N ALA A 220 -20.79 -1.05 18.40
CA ALA A 220 -21.45 -2.19 17.77
C ALA A 220 -21.93 -1.93 16.33
N GLU A 221 -22.05 -0.67 15.90
CA GLU A 221 -22.34 -0.31 14.51
C GLU A 221 -21.21 -0.72 13.55
N TYR A 222 -19.98 -0.87 14.05
CA TYR A 222 -18.77 -1.11 13.24
C TYR A 222 -17.90 -2.27 13.74
N ASP A 223 -18.11 -2.79 14.96
CA ASP A 223 -17.33 -3.89 15.57
C ASP A 223 -18.23 -5.02 16.11
N GLU A 224 -18.15 -6.20 15.52
CA GLU A 224 -18.89 -7.40 15.96
C GLU A 224 -18.51 -7.88 17.37
N THR A 225 -17.28 -7.61 17.81
CA THR A 225 -16.85 -7.91 19.17
C THR A 225 -17.52 -6.96 20.16
N ALA A 226 -17.63 -5.68 19.83
CA ALA A 226 -18.40 -4.72 20.62
C ALA A 226 -19.88 -5.10 20.70
N ALA A 227 -20.48 -5.57 19.59
CA ALA A 227 -21.86 -6.05 19.59
C ALA A 227 -22.07 -7.25 20.55
N ARG A 228 -21.12 -8.19 20.59
CA ARG A 228 -21.16 -9.31 21.55
C ARG A 228 -20.98 -8.83 22.99
N ASN A 229 -20.04 -7.92 23.23
CA ASN A 229 -19.79 -7.35 24.56
C ASN A 229 -21.02 -6.58 25.07
N LEU A 230 -21.69 -5.80 24.21
CA LEU A 230 -22.94 -5.12 24.52
C LEU A 230 -24.03 -6.11 24.96
N ALA A 231 -24.26 -7.16 24.17
CA ALA A 231 -25.29 -8.15 24.48
C ALA A 231 -25.02 -8.85 25.83
N GLN A 232 -23.76 -9.20 26.10
CA GLN A 232 -23.36 -9.79 27.38
C GLN A 232 -23.58 -8.83 28.55
N LEU A 233 -23.26 -7.55 28.37
CA LEU A 233 -23.47 -6.52 29.38
C LEU A 233 -24.96 -6.30 29.67
N GLU A 234 -25.80 -6.21 28.63
CA GLU A 234 -27.25 -6.05 28.78
C GLU A 234 -27.88 -7.26 29.51
N GLU A 235 -27.43 -8.48 29.20
CA GLU A 235 -27.85 -9.70 29.92
C GLU A 235 -27.41 -9.69 31.38
N TYR A 236 -26.16 -9.27 31.65
CA TYR A 236 -25.64 -9.15 33.01
C TYR A 236 -26.47 -8.17 33.84
N ILE A 237 -26.74 -6.97 33.31
CA ILE A 237 -27.53 -5.93 33.97
C ILE A 237 -28.94 -6.45 34.26
N THR A 238 -29.60 -7.05 33.27
CA THR A 238 -30.95 -7.60 33.43
C THR A 238 -31.02 -8.65 34.55
N ARG A 239 -30.03 -9.56 34.61
CA ARG A 239 -29.97 -10.59 35.66
C ARG A 239 -29.67 -10.00 37.03
N ARG A 240 -28.75 -9.02 37.11
CA ARG A 240 -28.43 -8.32 38.35
C ARG A 240 -29.67 -7.62 38.90
N ASP A 241 -30.37 -6.84 38.08
CA ASP A 241 -31.53 -6.07 38.51
C ASP A 241 -32.69 -6.98 38.97
N ALA A 242 -32.91 -8.11 38.29
CA ALA A 242 -33.87 -9.12 38.72
C ALA A 242 -33.50 -9.75 40.07
N TYR A 243 -32.21 -10.02 40.30
CA TYR A 243 -31.72 -10.55 41.56
C TYR A 243 -31.86 -9.53 42.71
N GLU A 244 -31.52 -8.27 42.47
CA GLU A 244 -31.71 -7.18 43.43
C GLU A 244 -33.19 -6.98 43.80
N GLN A 245 -34.09 -7.10 42.82
CA GLN A 245 -35.52 -7.05 43.09
C GLN A 245 -35.98 -8.25 43.93
N HIS A 246 -35.51 -9.45 43.61
CA HIS A 246 -35.83 -10.64 44.39
C HIS A 246 -35.35 -10.54 45.85
N LEU A 247 -34.15 -9.98 46.08
CA LEU A 247 -33.65 -9.72 47.43
C LEU A 247 -34.55 -8.76 48.20
N LYS A 248 -34.98 -7.65 47.57
CA LYS A 248 -35.92 -6.70 48.19
C LYS A 248 -37.25 -7.36 48.54
N ASP A 249 -37.80 -8.18 47.65
CA ASP A 249 -39.06 -8.90 47.88
C ASP A 249 -38.92 -9.89 49.05
N MET A 250 -37.78 -10.58 49.17
CA MET A 250 -37.48 -11.48 50.27
C MET A 250 -37.31 -10.75 51.60
N GLU A 251 -36.61 -9.62 51.62
CA GLU A 251 -36.48 -8.76 52.79
C GLU A 251 -37.85 -8.24 53.26
N GLU A 252 -38.69 -7.80 52.32
CA GLU A 252 -40.04 -7.36 52.62
C GLU A 252 -40.91 -8.50 53.16
N TYR A 253 -40.81 -9.69 52.58
CA TYR A 253 -41.51 -10.88 53.06
C TYR A 253 -41.13 -11.23 54.50
N VAL A 254 -39.83 -11.25 54.81
CA VAL A 254 -39.34 -11.53 56.16
C VAL A 254 -39.82 -10.45 57.14
N ARG A 255 -39.75 -9.17 56.74
CA ARG A 255 -40.27 -8.04 57.54
C ARG A 255 -41.77 -8.22 57.84
N LEU A 256 -42.59 -8.56 56.85
CA LEU A 256 -44.03 -8.73 57.02
C LEU A 256 -44.39 -9.96 57.87
N ARG A 257 -43.59 -11.04 57.79
CA ARG A 257 -43.90 -12.31 58.46
C ARG A 257 -43.31 -12.42 59.88
N TYR A 258 -42.18 -11.76 60.14
CA TYR A 258 -41.41 -11.94 61.37
C TYR A 258 -40.98 -10.62 62.04
N GLY A 259 -41.24 -9.47 61.43
CA GLY A 259 -41.04 -8.17 62.07
C GLY A 259 -42.08 -7.91 63.15
N ARG A 260 -41.64 -7.64 64.38
CA ARG A 260 -42.45 -6.92 65.38
C ARG A 260 -42.32 -5.43 65.18
#